data_AF-A0A976KP31-F1
#
_entry.id   AF-A0A976KP31-F1
#
_cell.length_a   1.000
_cell.length_b   1.000
_cell.length_c   1.000
_cell.angle_alpha   90.00
_cell.angle_beta   90.00
_cell.angle_gamma   90.00
#
_symmetry.space_group_name_H-M   'P 1'
#
loop_
_entity.id
_entity.type
_entity.pdbx_description
1 polymer ?
#
loop_
_entity_poly.entity_id
_entity_poly.type
_entity_poly.pdbx_seq_one_letter_code
_entity_poly.pdbx_strand_id
1 'polypeptide(L)'
;MKLKNENGIFYPAKMQTNSWIVVGPPGSGKSYLIEKIKGYPDEVGIDISQEKWWTVEPLTHRPREVHFAFPFKSFDEGLPVYDEKWQGLTEFPELDLERIQIPKKKKFILAPDWRAKFVFDFILPPPSWLFATRQKRQASDDIRLIDIELSPEWVAWQVHIHWQVAWFFHQSGLQVMLRPFNTARPYSFPVLKKVLQKKPQASEKKATPNLDWSKVKFVKLWFHEASPENWKMR
;
A
#
# COMPACT_ATOMS: atom_id res chain seq x y z
N MET A 1 16.85 6.04 6.94
CA MET A 1 15.83 7.00 7.44
C MET A 1 15.61 6.74 8.92
N LYS A 2 15.70 7.76 9.79
CA LYS A 2 15.36 7.62 11.21
C LYS A 2 13.83 7.59 11.36
N LEU A 3 13.30 6.73 12.23
CA LEU A 3 11.87 6.66 12.56
C LEU A 3 11.64 7.29 13.93
N LYS A 4 10.47 7.89 14.13
CA LYS A 4 9.93 8.23 15.45
C LYS A 4 8.73 7.33 15.77
N ASN A 5 8.47 7.14 17.05
CA ASN A 5 7.35 6.37 17.57
C ASN A 5 6.42 7.32 18.31
N GLU A 6 5.16 7.38 17.92
CA GLU A 6 4.11 8.07 18.66
C GLU A 6 2.91 7.12 18.77
N ASN A 7 2.42 6.92 20.00
CA ASN A 7 1.30 6.01 20.30
C ASN A 7 1.45 4.58 19.73
N GLY A 8 2.70 4.08 19.68
CA GLY A 8 3.01 2.75 19.13
C GLY A 8 3.04 2.70 17.59
N ILE A 9 2.97 3.85 16.91
CA ILE A 9 3.04 3.96 15.46
C ILE A 9 4.39 4.56 15.05
N PHE A 10 5.12 3.82 14.22
CA PHE A 10 6.39 4.27 13.68
C PHE A 10 6.20 5.07 12.39
N TYR A 11 6.87 6.20 12.24
CA TYR A 11 6.87 6.97 10.98
C TYR A 11 8.16 7.79 10.82
N PRO A 12 8.47 8.38 9.65
CA PRO A 12 9.74 9.06 9.44
C PRO A 12 9.91 10.26 10.37
N ALA A 13 11.06 10.34 11.04
CA ALA A 13 11.33 11.40 12.02
C ALA A 13 11.29 12.82 11.43
N LYS A 14 11.61 12.98 10.13
CA LYS A 14 11.65 14.27 9.43
C LYS A 14 10.43 14.56 8.57
N MET A 15 9.42 13.68 8.59
CA MET A 15 8.21 13.88 7.81
C MET A 15 7.35 14.97 8.47
N GLN A 16 6.82 15.87 7.64
CA GLN A 16 5.87 16.88 8.10
C GLN A 16 4.49 16.22 8.28
N THR A 17 3.70 16.68 9.24
CA THR A 17 2.39 16.08 9.53
C THR A 17 1.51 16.03 8.28
N ASN A 18 1.47 17.10 7.49
CA ASN A 18 0.62 17.18 6.29
C ASN A 18 1.23 16.54 5.03
N SER A 19 2.36 15.85 5.16
CA SER A 19 3.00 15.14 4.05
C SER A 19 2.65 13.66 3.98
N TRP A 20 1.94 13.12 4.97
CA TRP A 20 1.72 11.68 5.08
C TRP A 20 0.46 11.22 4.35
N ILE A 21 0.63 10.37 3.36
CA ILE A 21 -0.46 9.78 2.58
C ILE A 21 -0.48 8.28 2.82
N VAL A 22 -1.59 7.76 3.35
CA VAL A 22 -1.75 6.32 3.61
C VAL A 22 -2.56 5.68 2.48
N VAL A 23 -1.99 4.64 1.87
CA VAL A 23 -2.55 3.96 0.69
C VAL A 23 -2.54 2.45 0.91
N GLY A 24 -3.40 1.71 0.23
CA GLY A 24 -3.45 0.25 0.31
C GLY A 24 -4.81 -0.33 -0.09
N PRO A 25 -4.89 -1.65 -0.29
CA PRO A 25 -6.12 -2.30 -0.72
C PRO A 25 -7.22 -2.21 0.35
N PRO A 26 -8.49 -2.45 -0.04
CA PRO A 26 -9.59 -2.50 0.91
C PRO A 26 -9.33 -3.51 2.03
N GLY A 27 -9.65 -3.14 3.27
CA GLY A 27 -9.46 -4.00 4.44
C GLY A 27 -8.03 -4.05 4.99
N SER A 28 -7.06 -3.32 4.42
CA SER A 28 -5.67 -3.32 4.92
C SER A 28 -5.47 -2.59 6.26
N GLY A 29 -6.51 -1.91 6.78
CA GLY A 29 -6.47 -1.19 8.04
C GLY A 29 -5.98 0.26 7.94
N LYS A 30 -6.13 0.89 6.77
CA LYS A 30 -5.82 2.31 6.53
C LYS A 30 -6.59 3.23 7.48
N SER A 31 -7.92 3.07 7.55
CA SER A 31 -8.79 3.91 8.37
C SER A 31 -8.43 3.81 9.85
N TYR A 32 -8.16 2.58 10.32
CA TYR A 32 -7.66 2.35 11.68
C TYR A 32 -6.33 3.07 11.95
N LEU A 33 -5.39 3.06 11.00
CA LEU A 33 -4.13 3.80 11.16
C LEU A 33 -4.39 5.30 11.25
N ILE A 34 -5.21 5.85 10.35
CA ILE A 34 -5.55 7.28 10.31
C ILE A 34 -6.24 7.73 11.60
N GLU A 35 -7.20 6.95 12.09
CA GLU A 35 -7.89 7.23 13.36
C GLU A 35 -6.92 7.24 14.54
N LYS A 36 -6.05 6.21 14.62
CA LYS A 36 -5.08 6.07 15.71
C LYS A 36 -4.06 7.21 15.79
N ILE A 37 -3.73 7.83 14.66
CA ILE A 37 -2.84 8.99 14.59
C ILE A 37 -3.59 10.34 14.61
N LYS A 38 -4.92 10.32 14.80
CA LYS A 38 -5.79 11.51 14.75
C LYS A 38 -5.63 12.29 13.44
N GLY A 39 -5.53 11.55 12.34
CA GLY A 39 -5.46 12.06 10.98
C GLY A 39 -6.79 12.68 10.52
N TYR A 40 -6.87 13.04 9.24
CA TYR A 40 -8.09 13.57 8.66
C TYR A 40 -9.10 12.42 8.45
N PRO A 41 -10.35 12.54 8.94
CA PRO A 41 -11.29 11.42 9.00
C PRO A 41 -11.81 10.99 7.62
N ASP A 42 -11.79 11.88 6.62
CA ASP A 42 -12.38 11.59 5.32
C ASP A 42 -11.38 10.91 4.37
N GLU A 43 -11.87 9.89 3.67
CA GLU A 43 -11.19 9.26 2.54
C GLU A 43 -11.23 10.18 1.32
N VAL A 44 -10.26 10.05 0.41
CA VAL A 44 -10.32 10.71 -0.90
C VAL A 44 -9.96 9.76 -2.03
N GLY A 45 -10.77 9.78 -3.08
CA GLY A 45 -10.47 9.16 -4.37
C GLY A 45 -9.58 10.08 -5.21
N ILE A 46 -8.46 9.56 -5.71
CA ILE A 46 -7.56 10.29 -6.61
C ILE A 46 -7.23 9.43 -7.82
N ASP A 47 -7.55 9.93 -9.00
CA ASP A 47 -7.10 9.33 -10.26
C ASP A 47 -5.66 9.76 -10.56
N ILE A 48 -4.74 8.80 -10.51
CA ILE A 48 -3.30 9.05 -10.71
C ILE A 48 -2.91 9.16 -12.19
N SER A 49 -3.85 8.93 -13.10
CA SER A 49 -3.67 9.19 -14.54
C SER A 49 -3.92 10.65 -14.93
N GLN A 50 -4.56 11.43 -14.05
CA GLN A 50 -4.86 12.83 -14.31
C GLN A 50 -3.62 13.72 -14.17
N GLU A 51 -3.50 14.70 -15.05
CA GLU A 51 -2.40 15.67 -14.96
C GLU A 51 -2.49 16.42 -13.62
N LYS A 52 -1.34 16.57 -12.93
CA LYS A 52 -1.23 17.32 -11.67
C LYS A 52 -2.12 16.79 -10.53
N TRP A 53 -2.48 15.51 -10.49
CA TRP A 53 -3.20 14.93 -9.36
C TRP A 53 -2.54 15.19 -7.99
N TRP A 54 -1.22 15.40 -7.95
CA TRP A 54 -0.47 15.73 -6.73
C TRP A 54 -0.71 17.16 -6.21
N THR A 55 -1.41 18.01 -6.95
CA THR A 55 -1.72 19.39 -6.53
C THR A 55 -3.13 19.54 -5.97
N VAL A 56 -3.94 18.48 -5.95
CA VAL A 56 -5.31 18.56 -5.46
C VAL A 56 -5.32 18.91 -3.98
N GLU A 57 -6.23 19.81 -3.59
CA GLU A 57 -6.37 20.30 -2.21
C GLU A 57 -6.46 19.15 -1.18
N PRO A 58 -7.19 18.04 -1.44
CA PRO A 58 -7.26 16.93 -0.50
C PRO A 58 -5.91 16.40 -0.01
N LEU A 59 -4.85 16.44 -0.82
CA LEU A 59 -3.53 15.96 -0.40
C LEU A 59 -2.81 16.89 0.58
N THR A 60 -3.30 18.11 0.80
CA THR A 60 -2.62 19.14 1.60
C THR A 60 -3.02 19.16 3.07
N HIS A 61 -4.01 18.35 3.47
CA HIS A 61 -4.48 18.24 4.84
C HIS A 61 -3.55 17.38 5.73
N ARG A 62 -4.00 17.10 6.96
CA ARG A 62 -3.37 16.17 7.91
C ARG A 62 -3.19 14.77 7.30
N PRO A 63 -2.43 13.86 7.95
CA PRO A 63 -2.29 12.49 7.49
C PRO A 63 -3.65 11.90 7.12
N ARG A 64 -3.77 11.32 5.93
CA ARG A 64 -5.07 10.87 5.43
C ARG A 64 -4.99 9.61 4.60
N GLU A 65 -6.12 8.93 4.52
CA GLU A 65 -6.36 7.79 3.66
C GLU A 65 -6.66 8.27 2.23
N VAL A 66 -5.97 7.67 1.26
CA VAL A 66 -6.17 7.91 -0.17
C VAL A 66 -6.47 6.59 -0.87
N HIS A 67 -7.50 6.62 -1.71
CA HIS A 67 -7.90 5.55 -2.61
C HIS A 67 -7.54 5.98 -4.02
N PHE A 68 -6.65 5.24 -4.65
CA PHE A 68 -6.31 5.55 -6.03
C PHE A 68 -7.31 4.92 -6.98
N ALA A 69 -7.72 5.71 -7.96
CA ALA A 69 -8.19 5.23 -9.25
C ALA A 69 -6.94 5.00 -10.12
N PHE A 70 -6.80 3.77 -10.62
CA PHE A 70 -5.64 3.31 -11.36
C PHE A 70 -5.97 3.21 -12.86
N PRO A 71 -5.06 3.62 -13.76
CA PRO A 71 -5.25 3.38 -15.19
C PRO A 71 -5.03 1.90 -15.53
N PHE A 72 -5.96 1.30 -16.25
CA PHE A 72 -5.86 -0.09 -16.74
C PHE A 72 -5.88 -0.10 -18.28
N LYS A 73 -5.17 -1.04 -18.91
CA LYS A 73 -4.97 -1.05 -20.38
C LYS A 73 -6.27 -1.08 -21.20
N SER A 74 -7.31 -1.72 -20.68
CA SER A 74 -8.60 -1.89 -21.37
C SER A 74 -9.67 -0.88 -20.95
N PHE A 75 -9.29 0.16 -20.17
CA PHE A 75 -10.22 1.12 -19.58
C PHE A 75 -9.69 2.55 -19.75
N ASP A 76 -10.51 3.44 -20.31
CA ASP A 76 -10.11 4.84 -20.59
C ASP A 76 -10.05 5.70 -19.33
N GLU A 77 -10.88 5.39 -18.34
CA GLU A 77 -10.90 6.02 -17.03
C GLU A 77 -10.00 5.31 -16.02
N GLY A 78 -9.59 6.04 -14.97
CA GLY A 78 -8.98 5.44 -13.80
C GLY A 78 -10.03 4.75 -12.93
N LEU A 79 -9.78 3.50 -12.54
CA LEU A 79 -10.71 2.70 -11.72
C LEU A 79 -10.05 2.25 -10.42
N PRO A 80 -10.74 2.26 -9.27
CA PRO A 80 -10.23 1.65 -8.04
C PRO A 80 -10.18 0.12 -8.18
N VAL A 81 -9.33 -0.56 -7.41
CA VAL A 81 -9.22 -2.04 -7.45
C VAL A 81 -10.44 -2.80 -6.89
N TYR A 82 -11.50 -2.09 -6.52
CA TYR A 82 -12.75 -2.63 -5.97
C TYR A 82 -13.98 -2.09 -6.72
N ASP A 83 -13.76 -1.56 -7.92
CA ASP A 83 -14.82 -1.12 -8.83
C ASP A 83 -15.77 -2.27 -9.19
N GLU A 84 -17.03 -1.93 -9.43
CA GLU A 84 -18.05 -2.90 -9.83
C GLU A 84 -17.78 -3.50 -11.22
N LYS A 85 -17.04 -2.79 -12.08
CA LYS A 85 -16.64 -3.26 -13.42
C LYS A 85 -15.76 -4.51 -13.39
N TRP A 86 -15.24 -4.91 -12.23
CA TRP A 86 -14.48 -6.14 -12.04
C TRP A 86 -15.38 -7.38 -11.95
N GLN A 87 -16.68 -7.21 -11.65
CA GLN A 87 -17.62 -8.30 -11.54
C GLN A 87 -17.81 -9.00 -12.88
N GLY A 88 -17.73 -10.32 -12.88
CA GLY A 88 -17.90 -11.15 -14.08
C GLY A 88 -16.71 -11.15 -15.04
N LEU A 89 -15.61 -10.44 -14.76
CA LEU A 89 -14.40 -10.56 -15.56
C LEU A 89 -13.74 -11.94 -15.36
N THR A 90 -13.33 -12.55 -16.46
CA THR A 90 -12.61 -13.83 -16.46
C THR A 90 -11.10 -13.66 -16.29
N GLU A 91 -10.59 -12.45 -16.49
CA GLU A 91 -9.16 -12.13 -16.44
C GLU A 91 -8.91 -10.91 -15.55
N PHE A 92 -7.74 -10.88 -14.92
CA PHE A 92 -7.33 -9.76 -14.10
C PHE A 92 -6.91 -8.56 -14.95
N PRO A 93 -7.49 -7.36 -14.73
CA PRO A 93 -7.08 -6.17 -15.46
C PRO A 93 -5.60 -5.84 -15.25
N GLU A 94 -4.91 -5.54 -16.34
CA GLU A 94 -3.51 -5.13 -16.32
C GLU A 94 -3.37 -3.62 -16.10
N LEU A 95 -2.53 -3.24 -15.14
CA LEU A 95 -2.19 -1.85 -14.86
C LEU A 95 -1.43 -1.24 -16.04
N ASP A 96 -1.83 -0.03 -16.45
CA ASP A 96 -1.12 0.77 -17.44
C ASP A 96 -0.21 1.79 -16.73
N LEU A 97 1.05 1.39 -16.50
CA LEU A 97 2.03 2.25 -15.84
C LEU A 97 2.39 3.51 -16.63
N GLU A 98 2.23 3.50 -17.96
CA GLU A 98 2.62 4.62 -18.81
C GLU A 98 1.67 5.81 -18.66
N ARG A 99 0.41 5.52 -18.33
CA ARG A 99 -0.61 6.54 -18.07
C ARG A 99 -0.50 7.18 -16.68
N ILE A 100 0.26 6.59 -15.75
CA ILE A 100 0.44 7.15 -14.42
C ILE A 100 1.26 8.44 -14.50
N GLN A 101 0.66 9.56 -14.07
CA GLN A 101 1.33 10.85 -14.07
C GLN A 101 2.25 10.99 -12.85
N ILE A 102 3.47 11.47 -13.07
CA ILE A 102 4.46 11.69 -12.01
C ILE A 102 4.88 13.17 -12.00
N PRO A 103 4.98 13.81 -10.82
CA PRO A 103 5.50 15.16 -10.73
C PRO A 103 6.88 15.28 -11.37
N LYS A 104 7.13 16.34 -12.15
CA LYS A 104 8.46 16.60 -12.71
C LYS A 104 9.48 16.83 -11.59
N LYS A 105 10.75 16.50 -11.85
CA LYS A 105 11.84 16.84 -10.93
C LYS A 105 11.90 18.35 -10.72
N LYS A 106 12.28 18.79 -9.51
CA LYS A 106 12.50 20.20 -9.19
C LYS A 106 13.47 20.82 -10.19
N LYS A 107 13.06 21.92 -10.83
CA LYS A 107 13.85 22.59 -11.89
C LYS A 107 14.85 23.62 -11.37
N PHE A 108 14.47 24.39 -10.34
CA PHE A 108 15.29 25.47 -9.77
C PHE A 108 15.04 25.59 -8.26
N ILE A 109 15.89 26.34 -7.55
CA ILE A 109 15.96 26.37 -6.07
C ILE A 109 14.62 26.77 -5.42
N LEU A 110 13.88 27.71 -6.00
CA LEU A 110 12.60 28.19 -5.48
C LEU A 110 11.38 27.38 -5.99
N ALA A 111 11.57 26.44 -6.91
CA ALA A 111 10.45 25.62 -7.41
C ALA A 111 9.97 24.65 -6.31
N PRO A 112 8.65 24.39 -6.22
CA PRO A 112 8.12 23.37 -5.33
C PRO A 112 8.71 21.99 -5.64
N ASP A 113 9.16 21.28 -4.60
CA ASP A 113 9.60 19.90 -4.72
C ASP A 113 8.44 18.94 -4.45
N TRP A 114 7.61 18.71 -5.47
CA TRP A 114 6.45 17.82 -5.36
C TRP A 114 6.85 16.37 -5.07
N ARG A 115 8.02 15.92 -5.52
CA ARG A 115 8.50 14.55 -5.25
C ARG A 115 8.94 14.36 -3.80
N ALA A 116 9.39 15.44 -3.15
CA ALA A 116 9.75 15.43 -1.74
C ALA A 116 8.61 15.88 -0.81
N LYS A 117 7.51 16.42 -1.35
CA LYS A 117 6.40 16.96 -0.57
C LYS A 117 5.64 15.88 0.21
N PHE A 118 5.42 14.72 -0.40
CA PHE A 118 4.60 13.65 0.18
C PHE A 118 5.42 12.41 0.45
N VAL A 119 5.04 11.71 1.52
CA VAL A 119 5.46 10.35 1.85
C VAL A 119 4.26 9.44 1.67
N PHE A 120 4.32 8.59 0.65
CA PHE A 120 3.30 7.58 0.37
C PHE A 120 3.61 6.33 1.19
N ASP A 121 2.72 5.99 2.09
CA ASP A 121 2.84 4.89 3.02
C ASP A 121 1.84 3.79 2.66
N PHE A 122 2.32 2.80 1.92
CA PHE A 122 1.52 1.70 1.42
C PHE A 122 1.42 0.61 2.49
N ILE A 123 0.21 0.38 3.00
CA ILE A 123 -0.11 -0.76 3.85
C ILE A 123 -0.50 -1.92 2.95
N LEU A 124 0.36 -2.92 2.87
CA LEU A 124 0.22 -4.07 2.01
C LEU A 124 0.37 -5.36 2.83
N PRO A 125 -0.71 -5.88 3.44
CA PRO A 125 -0.71 -7.18 4.09
C PRO A 125 -0.53 -8.33 3.10
N PRO A 126 -0.22 -9.55 3.56
CA PRO A 126 -0.31 -10.72 2.69
C PRO A 126 -1.75 -10.91 2.20
N PRO A 127 -1.92 -11.32 0.94
CA PRO A 127 -3.23 -11.59 0.37
C PRO A 127 -4.06 -12.58 1.20
N SER A 128 -3.44 -13.66 1.66
CA SER A 128 -4.11 -14.71 2.44
C SER A 128 -4.70 -14.17 3.76
N TRP A 129 -3.93 -13.33 4.47
CA TRP A 129 -4.40 -12.67 5.68
C TRP A 129 -5.52 -11.66 5.39
N LEU A 130 -5.37 -10.88 4.31
CA LEU A 130 -6.35 -9.87 3.93
C LEU A 130 -7.68 -10.51 3.52
N PHE A 131 -7.62 -11.62 2.77
CA PHE A 131 -8.77 -12.41 2.39
C PHE A 131 -9.51 -12.95 3.62
N ALA A 132 -8.78 -13.62 4.53
CA ALA A 132 -9.38 -14.15 5.76
C ALA A 132 -10.00 -13.05 6.64
N THR A 133 -9.38 -11.87 6.68
CA THR A 133 -9.90 -10.72 7.43
C THR A 133 -11.20 -10.18 6.82
N ARG A 134 -11.25 -10.04 5.49
CA ARG A 134 -12.45 -9.56 4.80
C ARG A 134 -13.58 -10.60 4.79
N GLN A 135 -13.26 -11.89 4.71
CA GLN A 135 -14.23 -12.96 4.85
C GLN A 135 -14.88 -12.97 6.25
N LYS A 136 -14.09 -12.75 7.32
CA LYS A 136 -14.64 -12.60 8.67
C LYS A 136 -15.56 -11.38 8.80
N ARG A 137 -15.25 -10.29 8.11
CA ARG A 137 -16.08 -9.09 8.08
C ARG A 137 -17.43 -9.35 7.38
N GLN A 138 -17.45 -10.06 6.25
CA GLN A 138 -18.70 -10.48 5.61
C GLN A 138 -19.58 -11.34 6.53
N ALA A 139 -18.96 -12.19 7.36
CA ALA A 139 -19.65 -13.02 8.33
C ALA A 139 -20.12 -12.25 9.59
N SER A 140 -19.94 -10.92 9.60
CA SER A 140 -20.37 -10.02 10.67
C SER A 140 -21.39 -9.02 10.14
N ASP A 141 -21.92 -8.16 11.02
CA ASP A 141 -22.90 -7.13 10.63
C ASP A 141 -22.28 -5.95 9.82
N ASP A 142 -20.95 -5.91 9.60
CA ASP A 142 -20.26 -4.92 8.73
C ASP A 142 -20.08 -5.47 7.30
N ILE A 143 -21.18 -5.84 6.64
CA ILE A 143 -21.13 -6.32 5.24
C ILE A 143 -20.89 -5.12 4.32
N ARG A 144 -19.83 -5.20 3.51
CA ARG A 144 -19.50 -4.19 2.51
C ARG A 144 -19.74 -4.73 1.10
N LEU A 145 -20.31 -3.90 0.23
CA LEU A 145 -20.60 -4.28 -1.17
C LEU A 145 -19.35 -4.78 -1.91
N ILE A 146 -18.20 -4.16 -1.64
CA ILE A 146 -16.88 -4.55 -2.18
C ILE A 146 -16.43 -5.96 -1.80
N ASP A 147 -17.12 -6.61 -0.87
CA ASP A 147 -16.80 -7.96 -0.41
C ASP A 147 -17.80 -9.00 -0.96
N ILE A 148 -18.88 -8.67 -1.67
CA ILE A 148 -19.92 -9.67 -2.03
C ILE A 148 -19.36 -10.85 -2.85
N GLU A 149 -18.44 -10.60 -3.79
CA GLU A 149 -17.81 -11.63 -4.64
C GLU A 149 -16.33 -11.80 -4.33
N LEU A 150 -15.97 -11.82 -3.05
CA LEU A 150 -14.58 -11.88 -2.62
C LEU A 150 -13.95 -13.24 -2.94
N SER A 151 -12.92 -13.25 -3.80
CA SER A 151 -12.05 -14.42 -4.02
C SER A 151 -10.62 -14.17 -3.52
N PRO A 152 -9.89 -15.23 -3.11
CA PRO A 152 -8.47 -15.12 -2.74
C PRO A 152 -7.61 -14.50 -3.84
N GLU A 153 -7.90 -14.83 -5.11
CA GLU A 153 -7.17 -14.37 -6.28
C GLU A 153 -7.41 -12.87 -6.54
N TRP A 154 -8.66 -12.41 -6.42
CA TRP A 154 -8.97 -10.98 -6.49
C TRP A 154 -8.30 -10.18 -5.38
N VAL A 155 -8.28 -10.70 -4.14
CA VAL A 155 -7.55 -10.05 -3.05
C VAL A 155 -6.04 -9.99 -3.33
N ALA A 156 -5.47 -11.06 -3.87
CA ALA A 156 -4.06 -11.09 -4.26
C ALA A 156 -3.77 -10.08 -5.37
N TRP A 157 -4.62 -9.98 -6.38
CA TRP A 157 -4.51 -9.00 -7.45
C TRP A 157 -4.59 -7.56 -6.90
N GLN A 158 -5.52 -7.26 -5.98
CA GLN A 158 -5.62 -5.94 -5.36
C GLN A 158 -4.35 -5.54 -4.61
N VAL A 159 -3.75 -6.46 -3.85
CA VAL A 159 -2.45 -6.24 -3.18
C VAL A 159 -1.35 -6.03 -4.23
N HIS A 160 -1.35 -6.81 -5.30
CA HIS A 160 -0.35 -6.76 -6.36
C HIS A 160 -0.37 -5.41 -7.10
N ILE A 161 -1.53 -4.89 -7.49
CA ILE A 161 -1.67 -3.57 -8.13
C ILE A 161 -1.06 -2.47 -7.26
N HIS A 162 -1.36 -2.47 -5.95
CA HIS A 162 -0.79 -1.49 -5.03
C HIS A 162 0.73 -1.64 -4.89
N TRP A 163 1.25 -2.87 -4.92
CA TRP A 163 2.69 -3.11 -4.90
C TRP A 163 3.38 -2.57 -6.16
N GLN A 164 2.81 -2.80 -7.34
CA GLN A 164 3.34 -2.29 -8.61
C GLN A 164 3.42 -0.75 -8.58
N VAL A 165 2.36 -0.10 -8.11
CA VAL A 165 2.32 1.37 -8.01
C VAL A 165 3.31 1.90 -6.97
N ALA A 166 3.42 1.26 -5.81
CA ALA A 166 4.41 1.62 -4.80
C ALA A 166 5.84 1.51 -5.35
N TRP A 167 6.13 0.45 -6.11
CA TRP A 167 7.41 0.26 -6.78
C TRP A 167 7.64 1.33 -7.84
N PHE A 168 6.66 1.58 -8.71
CA PHE A 168 6.74 2.59 -9.76
C PHE A 168 6.96 3.99 -9.19
N PHE A 169 6.24 4.36 -8.12
CA PHE A 169 6.43 5.62 -7.41
C PHE A 169 7.85 5.75 -6.87
N HIS A 170 8.38 4.68 -6.26
CA HIS A 170 9.74 4.66 -5.76
C HIS A 170 10.78 4.83 -6.87
N GLN A 171 10.66 4.07 -7.96
CA GLN A 171 11.56 4.18 -9.13
C GLN A 171 11.50 5.57 -9.76
N SER A 172 10.31 6.16 -9.76
CA SER A 172 10.06 7.53 -10.20
C SER A 172 10.54 8.61 -9.22
N GLY A 173 11.13 8.23 -8.08
CA GLY A 173 11.75 9.15 -7.13
C GLY A 173 10.79 9.83 -6.15
N LEU A 174 9.57 9.32 -6.00
CA LEU A 174 8.67 9.70 -4.91
C LEU A 174 9.12 9.03 -3.59
N GLN A 175 8.77 9.63 -2.45
CA GLN A 175 9.05 9.02 -1.16
C GLN A 175 8.00 7.95 -0.86
N VAL A 176 8.44 6.68 -0.85
CA VAL A 176 7.56 5.53 -0.64
C VAL A 176 8.03 4.71 0.55
N MET A 177 7.06 4.28 1.36
CA MET A 177 7.20 3.39 2.48
C MET A 177 6.23 2.22 2.32
N LEU A 178 6.69 1.04 2.76
CA LEU A 178 5.89 -0.17 2.77
C LEU A 178 5.68 -0.65 4.20
N ARG A 179 4.43 -0.95 4.54
CA ARG A 179 4.04 -1.58 5.80
C ARG A 179 3.37 -2.91 5.54
N PRO A 180 3.79 -3.99 6.21
CA PRO A 180 3.06 -5.26 6.11
C PRO A 180 1.71 -5.19 6.84
N PHE A 181 1.55 -4.31 7.83
CA PHE A 181 0.29 -4.12 8.55
C PHE A 181 0.16 -2.68 9.04
N ASN A 182 -1.06 -2.25 9.34
CA ASN A 182 -1.40 -0.89 9.75
C ASN A 182 -0.52 -0.30 10.87
N THR A 183 -0.15 -1.06 11.90
CA THR A 183 0.73 -0.57 12.99
C THR A 183 2.16 -1.08 12.89
N ALA A 184 2.49 -1.86 11.85
CA ALA A 184 3.82 -2.42 11.71
C ALA A 184 4.85 -1.32 11.42
N ARG A 185 6.11 -1.65 11.72
CA ARG A 185 7.25 -0.82 11.31
C ARG A 185 7.24 -0.67 9.79
N PRO A 186 7.36 0.56 9.26
CA PRO A 186 7.46 0.76 7.84
C PRO A 186 8.90 0.60 7.35
N TYR A 187 9.04 0.22 6.08
CA TYR A 187 10.31 0.02 5.41
C TYR A 187 10.38 0.86 4.15
N SER A 188 11.51 1.54 3.93
CA SER A 188 11.83 2.04 2.60
C SER A 188 12.35 0.89 1.73
N PHE A 189 12.19 0.97 0.41
CA PHE A 189 12.68 -0.06 -0.51
C PHE A 189 14.17 -0.43 -0.34
N PRO A 190 15.12 0.52 -0.14
CA PRO A 190 16.51 0.16 0.13
C PRO A 190 16.71 -0.66 1.42
N VAL A 191 15.93 -0.35 2.47
CA VAL A 191 15.99 -1.11 3.73
C VAL A 191 15.37 -2.48 3.54
N LEU A 192 14.22 -2.55 2.85
CA LEU A 192 13.53 -3.79 2.56
C LEU A 192 14.41 -4.76 1.77
N LYS A 193 15.11 -4.28 0.73
CA LYS A 193 16.08 -5.07 -0.03
C LYS A 193 17.18 -5.68 0.87
N LYS A 194 17.71 -4.90 1.81
CA LYS A 194 18.71 -5.39 2.79
C LYS A 194 18.12 -6.43 3.74
N VAL A 195 16.88 -6.24 4.19
CA VAL A 195 16.18 -7.21 5.06
C VAL A 195 15.96 -8.53 4.31
N LEU A 196 15.55 -8.47 3.04
CA LEU A 196 15.31 -9.63 2.19
C LEU A 196 16.58 -10.43 1.88
N GLN A 197 17.72 -9.74 1.70
CA GLN A 197 18.99 -10.36 1.37
C GLN A 197 19.65 -11.08 2.56
N LYS A 198 19.22 -10.80 3.80
CA LYS A 198 19.70 -11.55 4.96
C LYS A 198 19.09 -12.97 4.94
N LYS A 199 19.93 -13.99 4.74
CA LYS A 199 19.53 -15.39 4.96
C LYS A 199 19.08 -15.56 6.43
N PRO A 200 18.01 -16.33 6.70
CA PRO A 200 17.64 -16.64 8.07
C PRO A 200 18.78 -17.43 8.70
N GLN A 201 19.33 -16.95 9.82
CA GLN A 201 20.16 -17.78 10.68
C GLN A 201 19.23 -18.85 11.29
N ALA A 202 19.46 -20.10 10.91
CA ALA A 202 18.84 -21.24 11.56
C ALA A 202 19.29 -21.25 13.03
N SER A 203 18.38 -21.01 13.96
CA SER A 203 18.54 -21.45 15.34
C SER A 203 17.26 -22.18 15.75
N GLU A 204 17.32 -23.50 15.60
CA GLU A 204 16.50 -24.40 16.40
C GLU A 204 16.96 -24.26 17.86
N LYS A 205 16.08 -23.83 18.75
CA LYS A 205 16.03 -24.28 20.15
C LYS A 205 14.68 -23.94 20.76
N LYS A 206 14.15 -24.91 21.51
CA LYS A 206 12.83 -24.95 22.19
C LYS A 206 12.67 -23.82 23.22
N ALA A 207 11.45 -23.25 23.33
CA ALA A 207 10.64 -23.10 24.57
C ALA A 207 9.69 -21.89 24.58
N THR A 208 8.43 -22.16 24.99
CA THR A 208 7.42 -21.31 25.67
C THR A 208 6.73 -20.10 24.97
N PRO A 209 5.45 -19.83 25.31
CA PRO A 209 4.56 -18.98 24.53
C PRO A 209 4.69 -17.51 24.94
N ASN A 210 5.57 -16.80 24.27
CA ASN A 210 5.44 -15.36 24.10
C ASN A 210 5.80 -15.06 22.65
N LEU A 211 4.86 -14.51 21.90
CA LEU A 211 4.89 -14.44 20.45
C LEU A 211 6.03 -13.52 19.98
N ASP A 212 7.14 -14.14 19.58
CA ASP A 212 8.33 -13.47 19.05
C ASP A 212 8.17 -13.22 17.54
N TRP A 213 8.09 -11.94 17.16
CA TRP A 213 8.02 -11.45 15.79
C TRP A 213 9.30 -11.70 14.96
N SER A 214 10.34 -12.32 15.54
CA SER A 214 11.62 -12.65 14.91
C SER A 214 11.61 -13.87 13.97
N LYS A 215 10.51 -14.62 13.84
CA LYS A 215 10.41 -15.70 12.84
C LYS A 215 10.03 -15.17 11.46
N VAL A 216 11.05 -14.62 10.81
CA VAL A 216 11.20 -14.02 9.47
C VAL A 216 10.82 -14.97 8.29
N LYS A 217 9.73 -15.74 8.38
CA LYS A 217 9.10 -16.40 7.21
C LYS A 217 8.18 -15.45 6.45
N PHE A 218 7.62 -14.47 7.15
CA PHE A 218 6.54 -13.62 6.63
C PHE A 218 6.98 -12.70 5.48
N VAL A 219 8.16 -12.08 5.55
CA VAL A 219 8.63 -11.18 4.48
C VAL A 219 8.97 -11.97 3.20
N LYS A 220 9.52 -13.19 3.33
CA LYS A 220 9.77 -14.05 2.17
C LYS A 220 8.48 -14.63 1.59
N LEU A 221 7.52 -15.03 2.42
CA LEU A 221 6.20 -15.48 1.95
C LEU A 221 5.44 -14.32 1.29
N TRP A 222 5.51 -13.12 1.86
CA TRP A 222 4.90 -11.91 1.33
C TRP A 222 5.46 -11.56 -0.07
N PHE A 223 6.77 -11.67 -0.29
CA PHE A 223 7.36 -11.50 -1.61
C PHE A 223 7.22 -12.73 -2.51
N HIS A 224 7.13 -13.94 -1.98
CA HIS A 224 6.84 -15.14 -2.76
C HIS A 224 5.38 -15.15 -3.24
N GLU A 225 4.45 -14.63 -2.46
CA GLU A 225 3.04 -14.48 -2.83
C GLU A 225 2.81 -13.23 -3.71
N ALA A 226 3.61 -12.16 -3.53
CA ALA A 226 3.46 -10.91 -4.30
C ALA A 226 4.42 -10.76 -5.50
N SER A 227 5.35 -11.69 -5.74
CA SER A 227 6.31 -11.62 -6.85
C SER A 227 5.63 -11.83 -8.21
N PRO A 228 5.86 -10.95 -9.20
CA PRO A 228 5.37 -11.14 -10.58
C PRO A 228 5.79 -12.47 -11.21
N GLU A 229 6.93 -13.03 -10.81
CA GLU A 229 7.48 -14.28 -11.35
C GLU A 229 6.65 -15.51 -10.94
N ASN A 230 5.87 -15.40 -9.86
CA ASN A 230 4.94 -16.42 -9.39
C ASN A 230 3.52 -16.24 -9.96
N TRP A 231 3.28 -15.18 -10.73
CA TRP A 231 2.02 -14.93 -11.47
C TRP A 231 2.12 -15.37 -12.94
N LYS A 232 3.32 -15.76 -13.41
CA LYS A 232 3.54 -16.23 -14.79
C LYS A 232 3.03 -17.65 -15.09
N MET A 233 2.35 -18.31 -14.15
CA MET A 233 1.71 -19.61 -14.41
C MET A 233 0.46 -19.77 -13.55
N ARG A 234 -0.70 -19.44 -14.12
CA ARG A 234 -1.95 -20.21 -14.06
C ARG A 234 -2.96 -19.60 -15.01
#